data_AF-A0A961PBB0-F1
#
_entry.id   AF-A0A961PBB0-F1
#
_cell.length_a   1.000
_cell.length_b   1.000
_cell.length_c   1.000
_cell.angle_alpha   90.00
_cell.angle_beta   90.00
_cell.angle_gamma   90.00
#
_symmetry.space_group_name_H-M   'P 1'
#
loop_
_entity.id
_entity.type
_entity.pdbx_description
1 polymer ?
#
loop_
_entity_poly.entity_id
_entity_poly.type
_entity_poly.pdbx_seq_one_letter_code
_entity_poly.pdbx_strand_id
1 'polypeptide(L)' 'GILGMDPEIRNGFSAIRVSFEIDADASREDIEALVAQSQKRSAVFDILTNPTNVAVSVA' A
#
# COMPACT_ATOMS: atom_id res chain seq x y z
N GLY A 1 -11.10 -19.16 2.60
CA GLY A 1 -9.82 -18.72 2.01
C GLY A 1 -9.36 -19.70 0.94
N ILE A 2 -8.17 -19.54 0.33
CA ILE A 2 -7.82 -20.20 -0.94
C ILE A 2 -7.89 -21.74 -0.91
N LEU A 3 -7.78 -22.35 0.27
CA LEU A 3 -7.90 -23.79 0.50
C LEU A 3 -9.34 -24.28 0.75
N GLY A 4 -10.34 -23.39 0.71
CA GLY A 4 -11.77 -23.74 0.81
C GLY A 4 -12.27 -24.20 2.18
N MET A 5 -11.45 -24.09 3.25
CA MET A 5 -11.78 -24.60 4.59
C MET A 5 -12.81 -23.77 5.36
N ASP A 6 -12.92 -22.48 5.04
CA ASP A 6 -13.80 -21.53 5.71
C ASP A 6 -14.40 -20.55 4.67
N PRO A 7 -15.74 -20.51 4.53
CA PRO A 7 -16.44 -19.66 3.59
C PRO A 7 -16.49 -18.18 4.01
N GLU A 8 -16.27 -17.85 5.29
CA GLU A 8 -16.24 -16.46 5.76
C GLU A 8 -14.88 -15.79 5.46
N ILE A 9 -13.82 -16.59 5.25
CA ILE A 9 -12.50 -16.08 4.93
C ILE A 9 -12.40 -15.76 3.43
N ARG A 10 -12.40 -14.46 3.09
CA ARG A 10 -12.13 -13.94 1.73
C ARG A 10 -10.79 -14.46 1.18
N ASN A 11 -10.72 -14.66 -0.13
CA ASN A 11 -9.45 -14.87 -0.82
C ASN A 11 -8.71 -13.53 -1.03
N GLY A 12 -7.38 -13.57 -0.89
CA GLY A 12 -6.49 -12.43 -1.09
C GLY A 12 -5.87 -11.91 0.19
N PHE A 13 -5.15 -10.80 0.08
CA PHE A 13 -4.49 -10.16 1.22
C PHE A 13 -5.50 -9.51 2.16
N SER A 14 -5.29 -9.68 3.47
CA SER A 14 -6.05 -8.96 4.51
C SER A 14 -5.50 -7.55 4.74
N ALA A 15 -4.18 -7.38 4.61
CA ALA A 15 -3.51 -6.09 4.70
C ALA A 15 -2.19 -6.11 3.92
N ILE A 16 -1.80 -4.96 3.38
CA ILE A 16 -0.49 -4.72 2.77
C ILE A 16 0.14 -3.52 3.48
N ARG A 17 1.41 -3.64 3.88
CA ARG A 17 2.18 -2.55 4.50
C ARG A 17 3.42 -2.30 3.67
N VAL A 18 3.63 -1.05 3.28
CA VAL A 18 4.75 -0.63 2.44
C VAL A 18 5.55 0.41 3.19
N SER A 19 6.86 0.21 3.30
CA SER A 19 7.79 1.19 3.85
C SER A 19 8.73 1.66 2.75
N PHE A 20 8.82 2.97 2.55
CA PHE A 20 9.76 3.59 1.62
C PHE A 20 10.93 4.16 2.41
N GLU A 21 12.14 3.78 2.02
CA GLU A 21 13.37 4.42 2.43
C GLU A 21 13.87 5.23 1.23
N ILE A 22 14.01 6.54 1.40
CA ILE A 22 14.29 7.47 0.31
C ILE A 22 15.51 8.29 0.69
N ASP A 23 16.61 8.04 0.01
CA ASP A 23 17.82 8.84 0.09
C ASP A 23 17.74 9.99 -0.90
N ALA A 24 17.46 11.19 -0.37
CA ALA A 24 17.33 12.41 -1.17
C ALA A 24 17.72 13.65 -0.34
N ASP A 25 18.31 14.64 -1.01
CA ASP A 25 18.56 15.96 -0.45
C ASP A 25 17.29 16.81 -0.50
N ALA A 26 16.29 16.41 0.29
CA ALA A 26 14.98 17.02 0.36
C ALA A 26 14.44 17.00 1.79
N SER A 27 13.48 17.88 2.08
CA SER A 27 12.79 17.85 3.37
C SER A 27 11.93 16.59 3.50
N ARG A 28 11.68 16.16 4.74
CA ARG A 28 10.77 15.03 5.00
C ARG A 28 9.37 15.26 4.42
N GLU A 29 8.89 16.49 4.48
CA GLU A 29 7.57 16.89 3.98
C GLU A 29 7.49 16.74 2.45
N ASP A 30 8.55 17.10 1.72
CA ASP A 30 8.61 16.93 0.26
C ASP A 30 8.64 15.44 -0.13
N ILE A 31 9.36 14.61 0.63
CA ILE A 31 9.41 13.16 0.42
C ILE A 31 8.02 12.54 0.66
N GLU A 32 7.34 12.92 1.74
CA GLU A 32 5.98 12.46 2.04
C GLU A 32 4.98 12.89 0.96
N ALA A 33 5.08 14.12 0.45
CA ALA A 33 4.27 14.62 -0.65
C ALA A 33 4.51 13.83 -1.95
N LEU A 34 5.78 13.49 -2.25
CA LEU A 34 6.14 12.67 -3.40
C LEU A 34 5.55 11.26 -3.31
N VAL A 35 5.63 10.63 -2.13
CA VAL A 35 5.04 9.29 -1.89
C VAL A 35 3.52 9.35 -2.00
N ALA A 36 2.87 10.38 -1.46
CA ALA A 36 1.43 10.58 -1.59
C ALA A 36 0.99 10.80 -3.05
N GLN A 37 1.76 11.55 -3.83
CA GLN A 37 1.51 11.72 -5.27
C GLN A 37 1.67 10.40 -6.03
N SER A 38 2.66 9.59 -5.66
CA SER A 38 2.93 8.30 -6.30
C SER A 38 1.81 7.29 -6.06
N GLN A 39 1.21 7.29 -4.86
CA GLN A 39 0.02 6.47 -4.55
C GLN A 39 -1.15 6.78 -5.49
N LYS A 40 -1.45 8.05 -5.75
CA LYS A 40 -2.56 8.48 -6.63
C LYS A 40 -2.40 8.06 -8.09
N ARG A 41 -1.17 7.80 -8.54
CA ARG A 41 -0.87 7.45 -9.95
C ARG A 41 -0.59 5.97 -10.15
N SER A 42 -0.51 5.18 -9.09
CA SER A 42 -0.18 3.76 -9.19
C SER A 42 -1.43 2.93 -9.51
N ALA A 43 -1.50 2.41 -10.73
CA ALA A 43 -2.57 1.50 -11.15
C ALA A 43 -2.62 0.23 -10.29
N VAL A 44 -1.46 -0.27 -9.82
CA VAL A 44 -1.40 -1.44 -8.93
C VAL A 44 -1.94 -1.09 -7.55
N PHE A 45 -1.65 0.10 -7.03
CA PHE A 45 -2.22 0.57 -5.77
C PHE A 45 -3.75 0.69 -5.87
N ASP A 46 -4.26 1.27 -6.96
CA ASP A 46 -5.69 1.39 -7.24
C ASP A 46 -6.39 0.02 -7.25
N ILE A 47 -5.82 -0.96 -7.97
CA ILE A 47 -6.35 -2.34 -8.03
C ILE A 47 -6.36 -3.01 -6.64
N LEU A 48 -5.39 -2.71 -5.77
CA LEU A 48 -5.26 -3.38 -4.47
C LEU A 48 -6.13 -2.76 -3.37
N THR A 49 -6.29 -1.44 -3.34
CA THR A 49 -6.93 -0.70 -2.23
C THR A 49 -8.42 -1.02 -2.01
N ASN A 50 -9.06 -1.72 -2.94
CA ASN A 50 -10.43 -2.19 -2.79
C ASN A 50 -10.52 -3.68 -3.15
N PRO A 51 -10.62 -4.62 -2.19
CA PRO A 51 -11.04 -4.46 -0.79
C PRO A 51 -9.88 -4.65 0.21
N THR A 52 -8.63 -4.47 -0.20
CA THR A 52 -7.47 -4.72 0.68
C THR A 52 -7.03 -3.44 1.37
N ASN A 53 -6.88 -3.47 2.70
CA ASN A 53 -6.33 -2.35 3.43
C ASN A 53 -4.82 -2.19 3.13
N VAL A 54 -4.41 -1.07 2.56
CA VAL A 54 -3.02 -0.77 2.22
C VAL A 54 -2.54 0.43 3.04
N ALA A 55 -1.47 0.25 3.82
CA ALA A 55 -0.83 1.30 4.58
C ALA A 55 0.58 1.58 4.04
N VAL A 56 0.90 2.86 3.84
CA VAL A 56 2.19 3.30 3.30
C VAL A 56 2.85 4.25 4.30
N SER A 57 4.13 4.01 4.60
CA SER A 57 4.94 4.87 5.47
C SER A 57 6.29 5.19 4.83
N VAL A 58 6.88 6.33 5.21
CA VAL A 58 8.27 6.67 4.93
C VAL A 58 9.08 6.37 6.19
N ALA A 59 10.20 5.66 6.05
CA ALA A 59 11.10 5.28 7.13
C ALA A 59 12.00 6.45 7.55
#